data_AF-A0AAJ0FTR9-F1
#
_entry.id   AF-A0AAJ0FTR9-F1
#
_cell.length_a   1.000
_cell.length_b   1.000
_cell.length_c   1.000
_cell.angle_alpha   90.00
_cell.angle_beta   90.00
_cell.angle_gamma   90.00
#
_symmetry.space_group_name_H-M   'P 1'
#
loop_
_entity.id
_entity.type
_entity.pdbx_description
1 polymer ?
#
loop_
_entity_poly.entity_id
_entity_poly.type
_entity_poly.pdbx_seq_one_letter_code
_entity_poly.pdbx_strand_id
1 'polypeptide(L)' 'MVDYRKWDKLELSDDSDIEVHSDVDKRSFMGAKQHQIHAERQQRKLQVEALKHERVVDKEPAQTSSHSPLLIEVSPSRV' A
#
# COMPACT_ATOMS: atom_id res chain seq x y z
N MET A 1 6.15 -26.45 24.40
CA MET A 1 7.14 -25.36 24.41
C MET A 1 6.48 -24.19 23.70
N VAL A 2 6.46 -23.00 24.31
CA VAL A 2 5.74 -21.84 23.77
C VAL A 2 6.66 -21.09 22.79
N ASP A 3 6.18 -20.84 21.57
CA ASP A 3 6.94 -20.12 20.54
C ASP A 3 6.82 -18.60 20.72
N TYR A 4 7.95 -17.95 20.98
CA TYR A 4 8.05 -16.49 21.18
C TYR A 4 8.40 -15.71 19.90
N ARG A 5 8.41 -16.37 18.73
CA ARG A 5 8.78 -15.77 17.43
C ARG A 5 7.95 -14.55 17.02
N LYS A 6 6.77 -14.36 17.61
CA LYS A 6 5.91 -13.18 17.41
C LYS A 6 6.59 -11.87 17.83
N TRP A 7 7.48 -11.93 18.82
CA TRP A 7 8.08 -10.75 19.46
C TRP A 7 9.49 -10.43 18.95
N ASP A 8 10.06 -11.33 18.15
CA ASP A 8 11.43 -11.27 17.62
C ASP A 8 11.69 -10.05 16.72
N LYS A 9 10.61 -9.46 16.18
CA LYS A 9 10.66 -8.30 15.27
C LYS A 9 9.85 -7.12 15.80
N LEU A 10 9.53 -7.11 17.09
CA LEU A 10 8.80 -6.01 17.69
C LEU A 10 9.74 -4.82 17.90
N GLU A 11 9.65 -3.83 17.02
CA GLU A 11 10.31 -2.54 17.23
C GLU A 11 9.39 -1.61 18.03
N LEU A 12 9.74 -1.38 19.29
CA LEU A 12 9.08 -0.42 20.18
C LEU A 12 9.68 0.97 19.97
N SER A 13 8.85 2.00 19.80
CA SER A 13 9.32 3.38 19.62
C SER A 13 9.65 4.11 20.92
N ASP A 14 9.34 3.51 22.08
CA ASP A 14 9.54 4.06 23.44
C ASP A 14 10.70 3.34 24.17
N ASP A 15 11.72 2.92 23.42
CA ASP A 15 12.88 2.20 23.93
C ASP A 15 13.80 3.17 24.70
N SER A 16 13.42 3.43 25.95
CA SER A 16 14.14 4.32 26.87
C SER A 16 15.57 3.85 27.18
N ASP A 17 15.88 2.57 26.91
CA ASP A 17 17.19 1.94 27.08
C ASP A 17 18.12 2.08 25.85
N ILE A 18 17.74 2.88 24.83
CA ILE A 18 18.61 3.06 23.65
C ILE A 18 19.90 3.79 24.04
N GLU A 19 21.04 3.08 23.97
CA GLU A 19 22.37 3.65 24.18
C GLU A 19 22.78 4.43 22.94
N VAL A 20 23.14 5.69 23.13
CA VAL A 20 23.55 6.62 22.08
C VAL A 20 25.00 7.02 22.34
N HIS A 21 25.77 7.23 21.27
CA HIS A 21 27.17 7.66 21.37
C HIS A 21 27.27 8.99 22.13
N SER A 22 28.38 9.23 22.84
CA SER A 22 28.60 10.42 23.68
C SER A 22 28.40 11.75 22.94
N ASP A 23 28.65 11.76 21.63
CA ASP A 23 28.59 12.96 20.79
C ASP A 23 27.23 13.17 20.12
N VAL A 24 26.27 12.26 20.31
CA VAL A 24 24.96 12.31 19.67
C VAL A 24 23.90 12.59 20.73
N ASP A 25 23.10 13.64 20.53
CA ASP A 25 21.98 13.93 21.40
C ASP A 25 20.91 12.83 21.27
N LYS A 26 20.68 12.12 22.38
CA LYS A 26 19.73 11.02 22.48
C LYS A 26 18.31 11.43 22.05
N ARG A 27 17.86 12.64 22.37
CA ARG A 27 16.51 13.11 22.00
C ARG A 27 16.36 13.28 20.50
N SER A 28 17.33 13.96 19.89
CA SER A 28 17.37 14.17 18.44
C SER A 28 17.47 12.84 17.68
N PHE A 29 18.29 11.91 18.17
CA PHE A 29 18.43 10.57 17.58
C PHE A 29 17.15 9.75 17.64
N MET A 30 16.50 9.69 18.82
CA MET A 30 15.23 8.98 18.99
C MET A 30 14.13 9.57 18.10
N GLY A 31 14.03 10.90 18.03
CA GLY A 31 13.05 11.58 17.18
C GLY A 31 13.27 11.31 15.69
N ALA A 32 14.52 11.37 15.22
CA ALA A 32 14.87 11.05 13.83
C ALA A 32 14.54 9.60 13.47
N LYS A 33 14.89 8.66 14.35
CA LYS A 33 14.60 7.23 14.16
C LYS A 33 13.10 6.96 14.16
N GLN A 34 12.35 7.60 15.06
CA GLN A 34 10.90 7.53 15.07
C GLN A 34 10.31 8.04 13.76
N HIS A 35 10.75 9.21 13.27
CA HIS A 35 10.31 9.77 11.99
C HIS A 35 10.57 8.80 10.83
N GLN A 36 11.77 8.22 10.77
CA GLN A 36 12.14 7.22 9.76
C GLN A 36 11.19 6.02 9.78
N ILE A 37 10.92 5.45 10.97
CA ILE A 37 10.00 4.30 11.13
C ILE A 37 8.58 4.69 10.68
N HIS A 38 8.10 5.89 11.01
CA HIS A 38 6.79 6.35 10.58
C HIS A 38 6.71 6.52 9.06
N ALA A 39 7.72 7.11 8.44
CA ALA A 39 7.80 7.28 6.99
C ALA A 39 7.80 5.91 6.27
N GLU A 40 8.61 4.96 6.75
CA GLU A 40 8.66 3.62 6.17
C GLU A 40 7.32 2.87 6.33
N ARG A 41 6.66 3.01 7.50
CA ARG A 41 5.32 2.45 7.72
C ARG A 41 4.30 3.05 6.75
N GLN A 42 4.34 4.36 6.50
CA GLN A 42 3.46 5.00 5.52
C GLN A 42 3.74 4.51 4.10
N GLN A 43 5.02 4.45 3.71
CA GLN A 43 5.41 3.95 2.40
C GLN A 43 4.95 2.50 2.17
N ARG A 44 5.14 1.62 3.16
CA ARG A 44 4.64 0.23 3.09
C ARG A 44 3.13 0.15 2.97
N LYS A 45 2.37 1.01 3.68
CA LYS A 45 0.91 1.08 3.54
C LYS A 45 0.50 1.45 2.12
N LEU A 46 1.13 2.49 1.55
CA LEU A 46 0.87 2.93 0.18
C LEU A 46 1.22 1.85 -0.85
N GLN A 47 2.35 1.16 -0.69
CA GLN A 47 2.72 0.05 -1.57
C GLN A 47 1.69 -1.10 -1.51
N VAL A 48 1.24 -1.47 -0.31
CA VAL A 48 0.21 -2.51 -0.16
C VAL A 48 -1.10 -2.08 -0.80
N GLU A 49 -1.49 -0.82 -0.69
CA GLU A 49 -2.69 -0.27 -1.33
C GLU A 49 -2.56 -0.28 -2.86
N ALA A 50 -1.44 0.20 -3.40
CA ALA A 50 -1.16 0.17 -4.84
C ALA A 50 -1.25 -1.25 -5.40
N LEU A 51 -0.60 -2.22 -4.74
CA LEU A 51 -0.64 -3.64 -5.13
C LEU A 51 -2.05 -4.26 -5.05
N LYS A 52 -2.91 -3.77 -4.14
CA LYS A 52 -4.31 -4.19 -4.07
C LYS A 52 -5.11 -3.65 -5.25
N HIS A 53 -4.92 -2.38 -5.60
CA HIS A 53 -5.60 -1.77 -6.75
C HIS A 53 -5.21 -2.44 -8.06
N GLU A 54 -3.92 -2.68 -8.30
CA GLU A 54 -3.42 -3.38 -9.48
C GLU A 54 -4.08 -4.77 -9.65
N ARG A 55 -4.11 -5.57 -8.57
CA ARG A 55 -4.75 -6.89 -8.57
C ARG A 55 -6.26 -6.88 -8.80
N VAL A 56 -6.96 -5.78 -8.48
CA VAL A 56 -8.40 -5.66 -8.74
C VAL A 56 -8.63 -5.34 -10.22
N VAL A 57 -7.82 -4.46 -10.80
CA VAL A 57 -7.89 -4.11 -12.23
C VAL A 57 -7.62 -5.34 -13.11
N ASP A 58 -6.63 -6.16 -12.75
CA ASP A 58 -6.33 -7.39 -13.51
C ASP A 58 -7.44 -8.44 -13.46
N LYS A 59 -8.29 -8.40 -12.42
CA LYS A 59 -9.41 -9.34 -12.23
C LYS A 59 -10.72 -8.89 -12.89
N GLU A 60 -10.75 -7.72 -13.51
CA GLU A 60 -11.78 -7.34 -14.48
C GLU A 60 -11.28 -7.66 -15.91
N PRO A 61 -11.37 -8.93 -16.38
CA PRO A 61 -11.09 -9.20 -17.77
C PRO A 61 -12.23 -8.61 -18.62
N ALA A 62 -11.92 -7.54 -19.35
CA ALA A 62 -12.28 -7.34 -20.75
C ALA A 62 -13.64 -7.88 -21.21
N GLN A 63 -14.75 -7.53 -20.57
CA GLN A 63 -16.11 -7.73 -21.12
C GLN A 63 -16.58 -6.50 -21.90
N THR A 64 -15.76 -6.01 -22.84
CA THR A 64 -16.19 -5.01 -23.83
C THR A 64 -15.62 -5.34 -25.22
N SER A 65 -15.77 -6.59 -25.66
CA SER A 65 -15.48 -6.95 -27.06
C SER A 65 -16.34 -8.11 -27.54
N SER A 66 -17.64 -7.91 -27.75
CA SER A 66 -18.44 -8.58 -28.80
C SER A 66 -19.95 -8.39 -28.61
N HIS A 67 -20.48 -7.18 -28.84
CA HIS A 67 -21.85 -7.09 -29.35
C HIS A 67 -22.03 -5.78 -30.10
N SER A 68 -21.75 -5.82 -31.40
CA SER A 68 -22.45 -4.97 -32.36
C SER A 68 -23.69 -5.74 -32.83
N PRO A 69 -24.90 -5.44 -32.35
CA PRO A 69 -26.12 -5.82 -33.04
C PRO A 69 -26.49 -4.71 -34.05
N LEU A 70 -26.64 -5.15 -35.29
CA LEU A 70 -27.02 -4.39 -36.47
C LEU A 70 -28.23 -3.47 -36.20
N LEU A 71 -28.06 -2.17 -36.39
CA LEU A 71 -29.18 -1.22 -36.43
C LEU A 71 -29.83 -1.31 -37.83
N ILE A 72 -30.90 -2.10 -37.92
CA ILE A 72 -31.83 -2.07 -39.05
C ILE A 72 -32.59 -0.74 -38.96
N GLU A 73 -32.05 0.32 -39.56
CA GLU A 73 -32.82 1.55 -39.80
C GLU A 73 -33.64 1.36 -41.08
N VAL A 74 -34.91 1.05 -40.86
CA VAL A 74 -35.98 1.03 -41.87
C VAL A 74 -36.02 2.38 -42.57
N SER A 75 -35.93 2.36 -43.91
CA SER A 75 -36.14 3.55 -44.75
C SER A 75 -37.54 4.13 -44.55
N PRO A 76 -37.72 5.46 -44.44
CA PRO A 76 -38.97 6.09 -44.82
C PRO A 76 -38.81 6.86 -46.13
N SER A 77 -39.74 6.54 -47.03
CA SER A 77 -40.04 7.14 -48.31
C SER A 77 -39.85 8.67 -48.39
N ARG A 78 -39.23 9.09 -49.49
CA ARG A 78 -39.22 10.46 -50.00
C ARG A 78 -40.67 10.93 -50.23
N VAL A 79 -41.02 12.08 -49.67
CA VAL A 79 -42.14 12.95 -50.10
C VAL A 79 -41.57 14.32 -50.40
#